data_AF-A0A7S2BTX4-F1
#
_entry.id   AF-A0A7S2BTX4-F1
#
_cell.length_a   1.000
_cell.length_b   1.000
_cell.length_c   1.000
_cell.angle_alpha   90.00
_cell.angle_beta   90.00
_cell.angle_gamma   90.00
#
_symmetry.space_group_name_H-M   'P 1'
#
loop_
_entity.id
_entity.type
_entity.pdbx_description
1 polymer ?
#
loop_
_entity_poly.entity_id
_entity_poly.type
_entity_poly.pdbx_seq_one_letter_code
_entity_poly.pdbx_strand_id
1 'polypeptide(L)'
;ARSIRVRGLVRKLHGRIDRAPAGGPSGNVGGSLMAQNREQRAAQVASELEAKNAALITLVGDMGGRHEQLTGAVRYFEDQYVQDPSKEKIELLTKEYLADALNTVATDVNDIASNLNDFLDLQAEAVDSLGTSLEMANMRLRMLKQQHGAARFQHMRQDKPPPPTDARKTQAQDDAPEYNRVPLSERLNKYSAVGISLQGEAGGAASS
;
A
#
# COMPACT_ATOMS: atom_id res chain seq x y z
N ALA A 1 -16.10 -25.35 4.22
CA ALA A 1 -16.56 -24.59 3.03
C ALA A 1 -16.46 -23.07 3.24
N ARG A 2 -15.29 -22.44 3.03
CA ARG A 2 -15.10 -20.97 3.02
C ARG A 2 -13.96 -20.50 2.09
N SER A 3 -13.83 -21.09 0.89
CA SER A 3 -12.73 -20.80 -0.05
C SER A 3 -13.13 -19.98 -1.30
N ILE A 4 -14.21 -19.19 -1.25
CA ILE A 4 -14.77 -18.54 -2.46
C ILE A 4 -14.61 -17.01 -2.46
N ARG A 5 -14.20 -16.38 -1.35
CA ARG A 5 -14.32 -14.92 -1.22
C ARG A 5 -13.13 -14.07 -1.68
N VAL A 6 -11.98 -14.68 -2.02
CA VAL A 6 -10.78 -13.91 -2.46
C VAL A 6 -10.81 -13.64 -3.97
N ARG A 7 -11.40 -14.52 -4.78
CA ARG A 7 -11.50 -14.35 -6.26
C ARG A 7 -12.37 -13.16 -6.68
N GLY A 8 -13.29 -12.71 -5.83
CA GLY A 8 -14.21 -11.61 -6.12
C GLY A 8 -13.61 -10.21 -5.97
N LEU A 9 -12.55 -10.04 -5.17
CA LEU A 9 -12.00 -8.71 -4.88
C LEU A 9 -11.04 -8.25 -5.99
N VAL A 10 -10.22 -9.16 -6.53
CA VAL A 10 -9.23 -8.85 -7.57
C VAL A 10 -9.92 -8.46 -8.89
N ARG A 11 -11.02 -9.13 -9.27
CA ARG A 11 -11.75 -8.79 -10.51
C ARG A 11 -12.52 -7.47 -10.45
N LYS A 12 -12.95 -7.02 -9.26
CA LYS A 12 -13.79 -5.82 -9.10
C LYS A 12 -12.98 -4.51 -9.11
N LEU A 13 -11.66 -4.59 -8.90
CA LEU A 13 -10.73 -3.47 -8.98
C LEU A 13 -10.25 -3.17 -10.41
N HIS A 14 -10.26 -4.15 -11.31
CA HIS A 14 -9.83 -3.96 -12.70
C HIS A 14 -10.92 -3.37 -13.61
N GLY A 15 -12.20 -3.59 -13.31
CA GLY A 15 -13.31 -3.14 -14.16
C GLY A 15 -13.73 -1.66 -14.06
N ARG A 16 -13.01 -0.82 -13.30
CA ARG A 16 -13.38 0.60 -13.09
C ARG A 16 -12.34 1.63 -13.53
N ILE A 17 -11.20 1.22 -14.07
CA ILE A 17 -10.13 2.15 -14.47
C ILE A 17 -10.18 2.51 -15.98
N ASP A 18 -10.91 1.76 -16.81
CA ASP A 18 -10.87 1.92 -18.27
C ASP A 18 -11.92 2.87 -18.89
N ARG A 19 -12.17 4.03 -18.28
CA ARG A 19 -12.95 5.08 -18.99
C ARG A 19 -12.41 6.48 -18.72
N ALA A 20 -11.33 6.82 -19.40
CA ALA A 20 -10.88 8.19 -19.65
C ALA A 20 -10.58 8.37 -21.16
N PRO A 21 -10.72 9.58 -21.71
CA PRO A 21 -10.95 9.81 -23.13
C PRO A 21 -9.67 9.73 -23.98
N ALA A 22 -9.89 9.42 -25.27
CA ALA A 22 -8.91 9.27 -26.32
C ALA A 22 -7.96 10.49 -26.46
N GLY A 23 -6.65 10.21 -26.53
CA GLY A 23 -5.64 11.21 -26.85
C GLY A 23 -4.20 10.68 -26.85
N GLY A 24 -3.74 10.16 -27.99
CA GLY A 24 -2.32 10.09 -28.37
C GLY A 24 -1.54 8.81 -28.00
N PRO A 25 -0.98 8.07 -28.98
CA PRO A 25 -0.06 6.97 -28.73
C PRO A 25 1.36 7.53 -28.49
N SER A 26 1.71 7.80 -27.23
CA SER A 26 3.09 8.10 -26.86
C SER A 26 3.72 6.85 -26.25
N GLY A 27 4.75 6.33 -26.94
CA GLY A 27 5.41 5.06 -26.69
C GLY A 27 5.75 4.81 -25.22
N ASN A 28 5.25 3.70 -24.70
CA ASN A 28 5.65 3.17 -23.39
C ASN A 28 5.78 1.64 -23.46
N VAL A 29 6.56 1.15 -24.43
CA VAL A 29 6.78 -0.30 -24.64
C VAL A 29 7.59 -0.91 -23.48
N GLY A 30 8.47 -0.14 -22.83
CA GLY A 30 9.24 -0.59 -21.65
C GLY A 30 8.42 -0.76 -20.37
N GLY A 31 7.32 -0.02 -20.22
CA GLY A 31 6.37 -0.19 -19.10
C GLY A 31 5.54 -1.47 -19.22
N SER A 32 5.34 -1.97 -20.43
CA SER A 32 4.54 -3.17 -20.72
C SER A 32 5.27 -4.46 -20.33
N LEU A 33 6.56 -4.60 -20.68
CA LEU A 33 7.33 -5.82 -20.39
C LEU A 33 7.58 -6.03 -18.88
N MET A 34 7.89 -4.95 -18.16
CA MET A 34 8.08 -5.00 -16.70
C MET A 34 6.78 -5.29 -15.95
N ALA A 35 5.64 -4.79 -16.44
CA ALA A 35 4.33 -5.11 -15.90
C ALA A 35 3.97 -6.58 -16.16
N GLN A 36 4.22 -7.09 -17.38
CA GLN A 36 3.99 -8.48 -17.75
C GLN A 36 4.84 -9.46 -16.91
N ASN A 37 6.12 -9.15 -16.69
CA ASN A 37 7.00 -9.98 -15.86
C ASN A 37 6.55 -10.03 -14.39
N ARG A 38 6.02 -8.92 -13.86
CA ARG A 38 5.45 -8.90 -12.50
C ARG A 38 4.16 -9.69 -12.39
N GLU A 39 3.30 -9.57 -13.40
CA GLU A 39 2.05 -10.32 -13.46
C GLU A 39 2.30 -11.83 -13.58
N GLN A 40 3.27 -12.23 -14.39
CA GLN A 40 3.71 -13.63 -14.48
C GLN A 40 4.28 -14.15 -13.16
N ARG A 41 5.13 -13.38 -12.47
CA ARG A 41 5.65 -13.76 -11.15
C ARG A 41 4.54 -13.87 -10.10
N ALA A 42 3.62 -12.92 -10.07
CA ALA A 42 2.48 -12.96 -9.14
C ALA A 42 1.58 -14.17 -9.41
N ALA A 43 1.35 -14.52 -10.68
CA ALA A 43 0.59 -15.71 -11.06
C ALA A 43 1.32 -17.00 -10.68
N GLN A 44 2.66 -17.05 -10.83
CA GLN A 44 3.49 -18.18 -10.40
C GLN A 44 3.40 -18.38 -8.88
N VAL A 45 3.64 -17.34 -8.10
CA VAL A 45 3.55 -17.40 -6.63
C VAL A 45 2.15 -17.80 -6.17
N ALA A 46 1.10 -17.29 -6.82
CA ALA A 46 -0.27 -17.70 -6.51
C ALA A 46 -0.52 -19.19 -6.81
N SER A 47 -0.03 -19.71 -7.93
CA SER A 47 -0.16 -21.13 -8.27
C SER A 47 0.62 -22.03 -7.32
N GLU A 48 1.80 -21.58 -6.87
CA GLU A 48 2.65 -22.31 -5.93
C GLU A 48 2.03 -22.34 -4.53
N LEU A 49 1.46 -21.22 -4.08
CA LEU A 49 0.67 -21.17 -2.85
C LEU A 49 -0.54 -22.10 -2.89
N GLU A 50 -1.27 -22.17 -4.01
CA GLU A 50 -2.39 -23.11 -4.16
C GLU A 50 -1.91 -24.56 -4.10
N ALA A 51 -0.79 -24.89 -4.76
CA ALA A 51 -0.21 -26.23 -4.73
C ALA A 51 0.26 -26.63 -3.32
N LYS A 52 0.98 -25.75 -2.62
CA LYS A 52 1.45 -25.98 -1.25
C LYS A 52 0.29 -26.13 -0.26
N ASN A 53 -0.76 -25.33 -0.40
CA ASN A 53 -1.97 -25.46 0.41
C ASN A 53 -2.68 -26.80 0.18
N ALA A 54 -2.80 -27.23 -1.09
CA ALA A 54 -3.35 -28.55 -1.40
C ALA A 54 -2.52 -29.68 -0.78
N ALA A 55 -1.19 -29.60 -0.87
CA ALA A 55 -0.28 -30.57 -0.27
C ALA A 55 -0.44 -30.64 1.26
N LEU A 56 -0.54 -29.49 1.94
CA LEU A 56 -0.78 -29.44 3.39
C LEU A 56 -2.11 -30.08 3.79
N ILE A 57 -3.18 -29.84 3.02
CA ILE A 57 -4.50 -30.44 3.28
C ILE A 57 -4.42 -31.96 3.17
N THR A 58 -3.78 -32.47 2.11
CA THR A 58 -3.58 -33.92 1.94
C THR A 58 -2.77 -34.51 3.07
N LEU A 59 -1.65 -33.89 3.44
CA LEU A 59 -0.75 -34.39 4.48
C LEU A 59 -1.43 -34.45 5.86
N VAL A 60 -2.20 -33.42 6.23
CA VAL A 60 -3.00 -33.40 7.47
C VAL A 60 -4.11 -34.45 7.42
N GLY A 61 -4.74 -34.65 6.25
CA GLY A 61 -5.74 -35.70 6.04
C GLY A 61 -5.16 -37.10 6.22
N ASP A 62 -4.00 -37.36 5.61
CA ASP A 62 -3.29 -38.64 5.68
C ASP A 62 -2.83 -38.95 7.11
N MET A 63 -2.32 -37.95 7.84
CA MET A 63 -1.98 -38.07 9.26
C MET A 63 -3.22 -38.43 10.10
N GLY A 64 -4.37 -37.80 9.81
CA GLY A 64 -5.64 -38.13 10.46
C GLY A 64 -6.05 -39.60 10.24
N GLY A 65 -5.96 -40.07 9.00
CA GLY A 65 -6.24 -41.47 8.65
C GLY A 65 -5.29 -42.46 9.34
N ARG A 66 -4.00 -42.14 9.42
CA ARG A 66 -3.01 -42.96 10.16
C ARG A 66 -3.31 -43.01 11.67
N HIS A 67 -3.75 -41.89 12.26
CA HIS A 67 -4.12 -41.85 13.68
C HIS A 67 -5.32 -42.74 14.02
N GLU A 68 -6.32 -42.80 13.13
CA GLU A 68 -7.43 -43.74 13.25
C GLU A 68 -6.96 -45.20 13.19
N GLN A 69 -6.04 -45.53 12.28
CA GLN A 69 -5.45 -46.87 12.19
C GLN A 69 -4.68 -47.26 13.46
N LEU A 70 -3.95 -46.31 14.05
CA LEU A 70 -3.23 -46.49 15.31
C LEU A 70 -4.18 -46.87 16.45
N THR A 71 -5.36 -46.25 16.52
CA THR A 71 -6.40 -46.58 17.50
C THR A 71 -6.92 -48.01 17.31
N GLY A 72 -7.06 -48.46 16.05
CA GLY A 72 -7.42 -49.84 15.73
C GLY A 72 -6.34 -50.84 16.13
N ALA A 73 -5.07 -50.51 15.92
CA ALA A 73 -3.95 -51.36 16.28
C ALA A 73 -3.79 -51.50 17.81
N VAL A 74 -4.02 -50.43 18.58
CA VAL A 74 -4.01 -50.49 20.05
C VAL A 74 -5.03 -51.53 20.54
N ARG A 75 -6.27 -51.48 20.06
CA ARG A 75 -7.30 -52.48 20.40
C ARG A 75 -6.89 -53.89 20.01
N TYR A 76 -6.28 -54.05 18.83
CA TYR A 76 -5.79 -55.35 18.39
C TYR A 76 -4.73 -55.91 19.35
N PHE A 77 -3.75 -55.12 19.78
CA PHE A 77 -2.74 -55.57 20.74
C PHE A 77 -3.31 -55.85 22.13
N GLU A 78 -4.30 -55.06 22.58
CA GLU A 78 -5.03 -55.33 23.83
C GLU A 78 -5.77 -56.68 23.76
N ASP A 79 -6.52 -56.93 22.68
CA ASP A 79 -7.28 -58.16 22.49
C ASP A 79 -6.35 -59.38 22.36
N GLN A 80 -5.27 -59.27 21.57
CA GLN A 80 -4.27 -60.34 21.43
C GLN A 80 -3.55 -60.61 22.74
N TYR A 81 -3.24 -59.57 23.52
CA TYR A 81 -2.61 -59.75 24.82
C TYR A 81 -3.52 -60.47 25.81
N VAL A 82 -4.85 -60.41 25.69
CA VAL A 82 -5.76 -61.20 26.53
C VAL A 82 -5.86 -62.64 26.02
N GLN A 83 -6.00 -62.82 24.70
CA GLN A 83 -6.35 -64.09 24.07
C GLN A 83 -5.16 -65.04 23.85
N ASP A 84 -3.97 -64.52 23.55
CA ASP A 84 -2.80 -65.36 23.21
C ASP A 84 -2.09 -65.84 24.49
N PRO A 85 -1.84 -67.15 24.68
CA PRO A 85 -1.09 -67.64 25.83
C PRO A 85 0.38 -67.16 25.85
N SER A 86 0.95 -66.78 24.71
CA SER A 86 2.35 -66.34 24.59
C SER A 86 2.49 -64.82 24.80
N LYS A 87 2.31 -64.35 26.04
CA LYS A 87 2.35 -62.91 26.39
C LYS A 87 3.65 -62.20 25.99
N GLU A 88 4.81 -62.83 26.21
CA GLU A 88 6.11 -62.24 25.88
C GLU A 88 6.26 -61.89 24.40
N LYS A 89 5.72 -62.74 23.51
CA LYS A 89 5.72 -62.48 22.07
C LYS A 89 4.86 -61.27 21.71
N ILE A 90 3.67 -61.18 22.31
CA ILE A 90 2.77 -60.05 22.06
C ILE A 90 3.39 -58.75 22.59
N GLU A 91 4.03 -58.77 23.76
CA GLU A 91 4.76 -57.61 24.27
C GLU A 91 5.88 -57.15 23.33
N LEU A 92 6.67 -58.08 22.78
CA LEU A 92 7.73 -57.75 21.83
C LEU A 92 7.16 -57.07 20.57
N LEU A 93 6.13 -57.68 19.96
CA LEU A 93 5.45 -57.13 18.78
C LEU A 93 4.82 -55.76 19.06
N THR A 94 4.30 -55.56 20.27
CA THR A 94 3.70 -54.29 20.68
C THR A 94 4.76 -53.20 20.82
N LYS A 95 5.95 -53.54 21.37
CA LYS A 95 7.08 -52.62 21.47
C LYS A 95 7.62 -52.21 20.11
N GLU A 96 7.77 -53.17 19.19
CA GLU A 96 8.16 -52.90 17.81
C GLU A 96 7.16 -51.98 17.11
N TYR A 97 5.86 -52.30 17.21
CA TYR A 97 4.81 -51.47 16.64
C TYR A 97 4.78 -50.06 17.24
N LEU A 98 4.95 -49.91 18.56
CA LEU A 98 5.01 -48.61 19.22
C LEU A 98 6.17 -47.77 18.71
N ALA A 99 7.34 -48.37 18.48
CA ALA A 99 8.49 -47.67 17.94
C ALA A 99 8.22 -47.18 16.51
N ASP A 100 7.67 -48.05 15.65
CA ASP A 100 7.33 -47.70 14.27
C ASP A 100 6.24 -46.63 14.19
N ALA A 101 5.21 -46.75 15.03
CA ALA A 101 4.11 -45.79 15.13
C ALA A 101 4.63 -44.42 15.59
N LEU A 102 5.48 -44.38 16.62
CA LEU A 102 6.09 -43.13 17.10
C LEU A 102 6.96 -42.48 16.04
N ASN A 103 7.78 -43.26 15.34
CA ASN A 103 8.64 -42.77 14.26
C ASN A 103 7.82 -42.20 13.09
N THR A 104 6.72 -42.88 12.73
CA THR A 104 5.79 -42.41 11.69
C THR A 104 5.16 -41.07 12.07
N VAL A 105 4.63 -40.95 13.29
CA VAL A 105 4.04 -39.70 13.78
C VAL A 105 5.08 -38.57 13.83
N ALA A 106 6.31 -38.87 14.28
CA ALA A 106 7.38 -37.87 14.31
C ALA A 106 7.75 -37.38 12.90
N THR A 107 7.82 -38.28 11.92
CA THR A 107 8.08 -37.94 10.52
C THR A 107 6.96 -37.09 9.93
N ASP A 108 5.70 -37.48 10.17
CA ASP A 108 4.52 -36.73 9.71
C ASP A 108 4.50 -35.30 10.26
N VAL A 109 4.75 -35.14 11.57
CA VAL A 109 4.79 -33.83 12.21
C VAL A 109 5.92 -32.98 11.63
N ASN A 110 7.09 -33.57 11.39
CA ASN A 110 8.22 -32.87 10.77
C ASN A 110 7.89 -32.42 9.34
N ASP A 111 7.26 -33.28 8.54
CA ASP A 111 6.89 -32.95 7.16
C ASP A 111 5.80 -31.87 7.09
N ILE A 112 4.82 -31.91 8.01
CA ILE A 112 3.80 -30.86 8.13
C ILE A 112 4.46 -29.54 8.53
N ALA A 113 5.34 -29.56 9.54
CA ALA A 113 6.03 -28.37 10.00
C ALA A 113 6.91 -27.75 8.91
N SER A 114 7.64 -28.57 8.17
CA SER A 114 8.48 -28.12 7.05
C SER A 114 7.63 -27.50 5.94
N ASN A 115 6.55 -28.17 5.51
CA ASN A 115 5.67 -27.64 4.48
C ASN A 115 4.93 -26.36 4.92
N LEU A 116 4.61 -26.25 6.21
CA LEU A 116 3.98 -25.06 6.77
C LEU A 116 4.96 -23.87 6.78
N ASN A 117 6.22 -24.09 7.13
CA ASN A 117 7.25 -23.06 7.05
C ASN A 117 7.43 -22.58 5.60
N ASP A 118 7.61 -23.49 4.64
CA ASP A 118 7.70 -23.14 3.22
C ASP A 118 6.49 -22.31 2.75
N PHE A 119 5.29 -22.71 3.17
CA PHE A 119 4.06 -22.01 2.82
C PHE A 119 4.00 -20.60 3.42
N LEU A 120 4.44 -20.44 4.66
CA LEU A 120 4.50 -19.13 5.32
C LEU A 120 5.56 -18.21 4.69
N ASP A 121 6.72 -18.76 4.32
CA ASP A 121 7.78 -18.01 3.64
C ASP A 121 7.30 -17.49 2.28
N LEU A 122 6.60 -18.33 1.49
CA LEU A 122 5.97 -17.91 0.24
C LEU A 122 4.89 -16.83 0.46
N GLN A 123 4.11 -16.92 1.55
CA GLN A 123 3.15 -15.88 1.89
C GLN A 123 3.83 -14.56 2.27
N ALA A 124 4.94 -14.62 3.02
CA ALA A 124 5.71 -13.44 3.38
C ALA A 124 6.26 -12.74 2.13
N GLU A 125 6.87 -13.49 1.21
CA GLU A 125 7.35 -12.96 -0.06
C GLU A 125 6.22 -12.33 -0.90
N ALA A 126 5.06 -12.99 -0.95
CA ALA A 126 3.90 -12.46 -1.65
C ALA A 126 3.41 -11.12 -1.05
N VAL A 127 3.40 -11.00 0.29
CA VAL A 127 3.01 -9.78 1.00
C VAL A 127 4.01 -8.65 0.75
N ASP A 128 5.31 -8.92 0.80
CA ASP A 128 6.35 -7.94 0.52
C ASP A 128 6.28 -7.42 -0.93
N SER A 129 6.04 -8.33 -1.87
CA SER A 129 5.82 -7.99 -3.29
C SER A 129 4.58 -7.10 -3.49
N LEU A 130 3.48 -7.38 -2.77
CA LEU A 130 2.30 -6.52 -2.77
C LEU A 130 2.57 -5.16 -2.14
N GLY A 131 3.36 -5.11 -1.06
CA GLY A 131 3.78 -3.87 -0.40
C GLY A 131 4.53 -2.95 -1.36
N THR A 132 5.54 -3.48 -2.04
CA THR A 132 6.31 -2.70 -3.05
C THR A 132 5.43 -2.25 -4.22
N SER A 133 4.49 -3.09 -4.67
CA SER A 133 3.53 -2.76 -5.72
C SER A 133 2.59 -1.61 -5.34
N LEU A 134 2.09 -1.62 -4.10
CA LEU A 134 1.25 -0.56 -3.54
C LEU A 134 2.01 0.77 -3.45
N GLU A 135 3.26 0.73 -3.01
CA GLU A 135 4.11 1.92 -2.91
C GLU A 135 4.34 2.57 -4.29
N MET A 136 4.66 1.76 -5.30
CA MET A 136 4.80 2.25 -6.67
C MET A 136 3.48 2.85 -7.21
N ALA A 137 2.34 2.23 -6.93
CA ALA A 137 1.04 2.76 -7.31
C ALA A 137 0.76 4.12 -6.64
N ASN A 138 1.08 4.25 -5.34
CA ASN A 138 0.96 5.50 -4.60
C ASN A 138 1.86 6.60 -5.18
N MET A 139 3.10 6.28 -5.53
CA MET A 139 4.02 7.23 -6.16
C MET A 139 3.47 7.71 -7.52
N ARG A 140 3.00 6.80 -8.37
CA ARG A 140 2.36 7.14 -9.65
C ARG A 140 1.13 8.03 -9.48
N LEU A 141 0.28 7.73 -8.50
CA LEU A 141 -0.88 8.56 -8.17
C LEU A 141 -0.47 9.96 -7.71
N ARG A 142 0.57 10.09 -6.89
CA ARG A 142 1.12 11.40 -6.49
C ARG A 142 1.63 12.19 -7.70
N MET A 143 2.39 11.55 -8.58
CA MET A 143 2.90 12.18 -9.81
C MET A 143 1.75 12.65 -10.72
N LEU A 144 0.73 11.81 -10.94
CA LEU A 144 -0.46 12.16 -11.71
C LEU A 144 -1.21 13.35 -11.11
N LYS A 145 -1.39 13.38 -9.78
CA LYS A 145 -2.01 14.52 -9.08
C LYS A 145 -1.21 15.81 -9.26
N GLN A 146 0.12 15.73 -9.15
CA GLN A 146 1.01 16.89 -9.37
C GLN A 146 0.97 17.38 -10.82
N GLN A 147 1.04 16.48 -11.80
CA GLN A 147 0.94 16.80 -13.22
C GLN A 147 -0.41 17.44 -13.55
N HIS A 148 -1.51 16.88 -13.04
CA HIS A 148 -2.84 17.45 -13.23
C HIS A 148 -2.95 18.85 -12.60
N GLY A 149 -2.40 19.06 -11.39
CA GLY A 149 -2.32 20.38 -10.78
C GLY A 149 -1.51 21.37 -11.62
N ALA A 150 -0.32 20.97 -12.08
CA ALA A 150 0.55 21.78 -12.92
C ALA A 150 -0.11 22.16 -14.26
N ALA A 151 -0.79 21.22 -14.92
CA ALA A 151 -1.53 21.47 -16.16
C ALA A 151 -2.64 22.52 -15.95
N ARG A 152 -3.39 22.45 -14.83
CA ARG A 152 -4.40 23.47 -14.50
C ARG A 152 -3.75 24.85 -14.25
N PHE A 153 -2.62 24.91 -13.56
CA PHE A 153 -1.90 26.17 -13.35
C PHE A 153 -1.30 26.75 -14.64
N GLN A 154 -0.86 25.91 -15.57
CA GLN A 154 -0.36 26.36 -16.87
C GLN A 154 -1.48 26.99 -17.70
N HIS A 155 -2.68 26.40 -17.74
CA HIS A 155 -3.83 27.02 -18.39
C HIS A 155 -4.17 28.40 -17.80
N MET A 156 -4.17 28.54 -16.47
CA MET A 156 -4.42 29.84 -15.82
C MET A 156 -3.30 30.88 -16.03
N ARG A 157 -2.09 30.46 -16.40
CA ARG A 157 -0.96 31.38 -16.68
C ARG A 157 -0.94 31.88 -18.12
N GLN A 158 -1.57 31.17 -19.05
CA GLN A 158 -1.69 31.59 -20.45
C GLN A 158 -2.65 32.77 -20.63
N ASP A 159 -3.53 33.01 -19.65
CA ASP A 159 -4.46 34.16 -19.64
C ASP A 159 -3.83 35.45 -19.10
N LYS A 160 -2.54 35.45 -18.73
CA LYS A 160 -1.86 36.70 -18.39
C LYS A 160 -1.47 37.42 -19.68
N PRO A 161 -1.98 38.63 -19.94
CA PRO A 161 -1.52 39.41 -21.08
C PRO A 161 0.00 39.59 -20.96
N PRO A 162 0.73 39.61 -22.10
CA PRO A 162 2.16 39.83 -22.09
C PRO A 162 2.49 41.08 -21.26
N PRO A 163 3.60 41.08 -20.50
CA PRO A 163 4.00 42.28 -19.75
C PRO A 163 4.04 43.45 -20.74
N PRO A 164 3.43 44.60 -20.39
CA PRO A 164 3.34 45.72 -21.32
C PRO A 164 4.74 46.07 -21.82
N THR A 165 4.93 46.00 -23.14
CA THR A 165 6.20 46.30 -23.84
C THR A 165 6.60 47.77 -23.71
N ASP A 166 5.72 48.61 -23.15
CA ASP A 166 5.93 50.05 -22.99
C ASP A 166 6.39 50.43 -21.58
N ALA A 167 7.19 49.60 -20.92
CA ALA A 167 8.01 50.02 -19.76
C ALA A 167 9.25 50.84 -20.18
N ARG A 168 9.22 51.47 -21.36
CA ARG A 168 10.05 52.61 -21.72
C ARG A 168 9.16 53.76 -22.19
N LYS A 169 8.29 54.24 -21.31
CA LYS A 169 8.16 55.70 -21.26
C LYS A 169 9.48 56.18 -20.68
N THR A 170 10.38 56.62 -21.55
CA THR A 170 11.28 57.72 -21.21
C THR A 170 10.37 58.75 -20.56
N GLN A 171 10.40 58.86 -19.23
CA GLN A 171 9.92 60.09 -18.62
C GLN A 171 10.76 61.15 -19.31
N ALA A 172 10.11 61.93 -20.18
CA ALA A 172 10.65 63.22 -20.51
C ALA A 172 11.02 63.84 -19.17
N GLN A 173 12.26 64.30 -19.07
CA GLN A 173 12.68 65.15 -17.98
C GLN A 173 11.69 66.32 -18.00
N ASP A 174 10.64 66.24 -17.19
CA ASP A 174 9.88 67.42 -16.81
C ASP A 174 10.93 68.30 -16.14
N ASP A 175 11.15 69.48 -16.71
CA ASP A 175 12.06 70.49 -16.19
C ASP A 175 11.88 70.57 -14.69
N ALA A 176 12.92 70.19 -13.94
CA ALA A 176 12.89 70.25 -12.50
C ALA A 176 12.49 71.69 -12.12
N PRO A 177 11.42 71.90 -11.34
CA PRO A 177 10.99 73.24 -10.99
C PRO A 177 12.13 73.92 -10.23
N GLU A 178 12.57 75.06 -10.77
CA GLU A 178 13.60 75.90 -10.17
C GLU A 178 13.24 76.20 -8.72
N TYR A 179 14.16 75.91 -7.79
CA TYR A 179 13.90 76.02 -6.35
C TYR A 179 13.86 77.50 -5.96
N ASN A 180 12.70 78.13 -6.07
CA ASN A 180 12.49 79.46 -5.48
C ASN A 180 12.31 79.32 -3.97
N ARG A 181 13.17 80.01 -3.20
CA ARG A 181 13.07 80.08 -1.75
C ARG A 181 11.87 80.96 -1.38
N VAL A 182 10.74 80.31 -1.17
CA VAL A 182 9.51 80.95 -0.69
C VAL A 182 9.50 80.98 0.85
N PRO A 183 9.12 82.09 1.51
CA PRO A 183 9.02 82.18 2.97
C PRO A 183 8.12 81.09 3.57
N LEU A 184 8.44 80.66 4.79
CA LEU A 184 7.75 79.54 5.47
C LEU A 184 6.24 79.79 5.67
N SER A 185 5.83 81.06 5.79
CA SER A 185 4.43 81.48 5.94
C SER A 185 3.55 81.10 4.75
N GLU A 186 4.07 81.15 3.52
CA GLU A 186 3.32 80.74 2.31
C GLU A 186 3.23 79.21 2.16
N ARG A 187 4.21 78.46 2.69
CA ARG A 187 4.19 76.99 2.65
C ARG A 187 3.16 76.41 3.62
N LEU A 188 2.94 77.04 4.76
CA LEU A 188 2.00 76.59 5.79
C LEU A 188 0.52 76.81 5.40
N ASN A 189 0.21 77.81 4.58
CA ASN A 189 -1.17 78.04 4.11
C ASN A 189 -1.71 76.91 3.22
N LYS A 190 -0.86 76.17 2.50
CA LYS A 190 -1.31 75.03 1.68
C LYS A 190 -1.76 73.81 2.51
N TYR A 191 -1.30 73.70 3.76
CA TYR A 191 -1.64 72.57 4.64
C TYR A 191 -2.59 72.96 5.78
N SER A 192 -2.91 74.25 5.94
CA SER A 192 -3.85 74.74 6.96
C SER A 192 -5.30 74.28 6.76
N ALA A 193 -5.69 73.82 5.56
CA ALA A 193 -7.05 73.34 5.28
C ALA A 193 -7.24 71.83 5.47
N VAL A 194 -6.17 71.07 5.77
CA VAL A 194 -6.28 69.65 6.10
C VAL A 194 -6.13 69.50 7.60
N GLY A 195 -7.22 69.75 8.32
CA GLY A 195 -7.35 69.45 9.73
C GLY A 195 -7.21 67.95 9.96
N ILE A 196 -6.02 67.49 10.34
CA ILE A 196 -5.81 66.15 10.88
C ILE A 196 -6.09 66.23 12.37
N SER A 197 -7.34 66.01 12.77
CA SER A 197 -7.69 65.75 14.17
C SER A 197 -7.29 64.30 14.50
N LEU A 198 -6.05 64.12 14.94
CA LEU A 198 -5.60 62.90 15.63
C LEU A 198 -5.40 63.25 17.10
N GLN A 199 -6.45 63.06 17.89
CA GLN A 199 -6.33 62.94 19.34
C GLN A 199 -6.89 61.58 19.74
N GLY A 200 -5.99 60.60 19.80
CA GLY A 200 -6.17 59.46 20.67
C GLY A 200 -5.87 59.91 22.11
N GLU A 201 -6.69 59.47 23.06
CA GLU A 201 -6.27 58.54 24.11
C GLU A 201 -7.20 58.61 25.34
N ALA A 202 -7.34 57.42 25.94
CA ALA A 202 -7.48 57.17 27.38
C ALA A 202 -8.86 57.20 28.06
N GLY A 203 -9.06 56.15 28.88
CA GLY A 203 -10.02 56.06 29.98
C GLY A 203 -11.37 55.50 29.55
N GLY A 204 -11.80 54.28 29.89
CA GLY A 204 -11.80 53.71 31.24
C GLY A 204 -12.98 54.28 32.03
N ALA A 205 -14.09 53.53 32.12
CA ALA A 205 -14.92 53.39 33.33
C ALA A 205 -16.24 52.66 33.05
N ALA A 206 -16.56 51.78 33.99
CA ALA A 206 -17.85 51.14 34.21
C ALA A 206 -18.94 52.14 34.62
N SER A 207 -20.20 51.75 34.39
CA SER A 207 -21.46 52.02 35.13
C SER A 207 -22.59 52.12 34.10
N SER A 208 -23.75 51.49 34.20
CA SER A 208 -24.49 50.88 35.33
C SER A 208 -25.60 50.02 34.74
#